data_AF-A0A0M6WXU9-F1
#
_entry.id   AF-A0A0M6WXU9-F1
#
_cell.length_a   1.000
_cell.length_b   1.000
_cell.length_c   1.000
_cell.angle_alpha   90.00
_cell.angle_beta   90.00
_cell.angle_gamma   90.00
#
_symmetry.space_group_name_H-M   'P 1'
#
loop_
_entity.id
_entity.type
_entity.pdbx_description
1 polymer ?
#
loop_
_entity_poly.entity_id
_entity_poly.type
_entity_poly.pdbx_seq_one_letter_code
_entity_poly.pdbx_strand_id
1 'polypeptide(L)' 'MKCKICGKRFKLIKENRYLAAEKIGALECLKKASKTFEAFDCPHCGCQNIVNIREGEVIESEAEWRAGTNEE' A
#
# COMPACT_ATOMS: atom_id res chain seq x y z
N MET A 1 -16.75 -1.07 10.84
CA MET A 1 -16.69 -0.38 9.53
C MET A 1 -17.94 -0.66 8.71
N LYS A 2 -18.15 0.01 7.57
CA LYS A 2 -19.24 -0.23 6.60
C LYS A 2 -18.64 -0.72 5.27
N CYS A 3 -18.99 -1.91 4.74
CA CYS A 3 -18.45 -2.37 3.43
C CYS A 3 -18.85 -1.35 2.36
N LYS A 4 -17.88 -0.96 1.53
CA LYS A 4 -18.08 0.01 0.44
C LYS A 4 -18.94 -0.54 -0.71
N ILE A 5 -19.08 -1.87 -0.79
CA ILE A 5 -19.85 -2.59 -1.82
C ILE A 5 -21.28 -2.88 -1.34
N CYS A 6 -21.46 -3.67 -0.28
CA CYS A 6 -22.80 -4.09 0.17
C CYS A 6 -23.44 -3.19 1.23
N GLY A 7 -22.71 -2.20 1.76
CA GLY A 7 -23.22 -1.24 2.74
C GLY A 7 -23.47 -1.77 4.15
N LYS A 8 -23.31 -3.08 4.42
CA LYS A 8 -23.47 -3.65 5.76
C LYS A 8 -22.32 -3.24 6.70
N ARG A 9 -22.65 -3.05 7.98
CA ARG A 9 -21.67 -2.75 9.03
C ARG A 9 -21.16 -4.04 9.66
N PHE A 10 -19.86 -4.09 9.94
CA PHE A 10 -19.22 -5.22 10.63
C PHE A 10 -18.05 -4.74 11.49
N LYS A 11 -17.71 -5.51 12.53
CA LYS A 11 -16.59 -5.23 13.42
C LYS A 11 -15.27 -5.59 12.75
N LEU A 12 -14.25 -4.77 12.93
CA LEU A 12 -12.88 -5.11 12.56
C LEU A 12 -12.26 -5.89 13.73
N ILE A 13 -11.79 -7.10 13.45
CA ILE A 13 -11.18 -8.02 14.42
C ILE A 13 -9.72 -8.18 14.00
N LYS A 14 -8.76 -7.87 14.88
CA LYS A 14 -7.33 -7.75 14.55
C LYS A 14 -6.80 -8.96 13.76
N GLU A 15 -7.25 -10.14 14.11
CA GLU A 15 -6.85 -11.44 13.56
C GLU A 15 -7.31 -11.64 12.10
N ASN A 16 -8.37 -10.96 11.69
CA ASN A 16 -8.89 -11.01 10.31
C ASN A 16 -8.25 -9.97 9.38
N ARG A 17 -7.33 -9.15 9.90
CA ARG A 17 -6.59 -8.18 9.09
C ARG A 17 -5.53 -8.90 8.27
N TYR A 18 -5.44 -8.59 7.00
CA TYR A 18 -4.37 -9.08 6.14
C TYR A 18 -3.75 -7.95 5.31
N LEU A 19 -2.62 -8.25 4.68
CA LEU A 19 -1.95 -7.33 3.76
C LEU A 19 -2.34 -7.64 2.32
N ALA A 20 -2.79 -6.61 1.61
CA ALA A 20 -2.98 -6.65 0.17
C ALA A 20 -1.86 -5.84 -0.49
N ALA A 21 -1.37 -6.29 -1.64
CA ALA A 21 -0.35 -5.59 -2.40
C ALA A 21 -0.88 -5.21 -3.78
N GLU A 22 -0.51 -4.03 -4.26
CA GLU A 22 -0.73 -3.66 -5.66
C GLU A 22 0.06 -4.60 -6.57
N LYS A 23 -0.59 -5.11 -7.62
CA LYS A 23 0.12 -5.83 -8.67
C LYS A 23 0.78 -4.82 -9.58
N ILE A 24 2.10 -4.71 -9.48
CA ILE A 24 2.92 -3.93 -10.39
C ILE A 24 3.67 -4.86 -11.35
N GLY A 25 3.79 -4.45 -12.60
CA GLY A 25 4.56 -5.19 -13.60
C GLY A 25 6.06 -5.11 -13.30
N ALA A 26 6.84 -6.12 -13.71
CA ALA A 26 8.26 -6.23 -13.37
C ALA A 26 9.09 -4.99 -13.74
N LEU A 27 8.81 -4.35 -14.88
CA LEU A 27 9.50 -3.12 -15.30
C LEU A 27 9.17 -1.92 -14.40
N GLU A 28 7.93 -1.84 -13.90
CA GLU A 28 7.49 -0.76 -13.01
C GLU A 28 8.04 -0.93 -11.59
N CYS A 29 8.30 -2.16 -11.14
CA CYS A 29 8.99 -2.44 -9.86
C CYS A 29 10.38 -1.78 -9.78
N LEU A 30 11.09 -1.65 -10.91
CA LEU A 30 12.41 -1.01 -10.94
C LEU A 30 12.33 0.51 -10.70
N LYS A 31 11.19 1.13 -11.02
CA LYS A 31 10.98 2.57 -10.91
C LYS A 31 10.24 2.96 -9.64
N LYS A 32 9.42 2.06 -9.10
CA LYS A 32 8.52 2.36 -7.99
C LYS A 32 8.31 1.15 -7.10
N ALA A 33 8.41 1.36 -5.79
CA ALA A 33 8.06 0.34 -4.81
C ALA A 33 6.55 0.01 -4.85
N SER A 34 6.23 -1.28 -4.71
CA SER A 34 4.84 -1.75 -4.62
C SER A 34 4.16 -1.21 -3.37
N LYS A 35 2.95 -0.67 -3.52
CA LYS A 35 2.14 -0.25 -2.38
C LYS A 35 1.55 -1.47 -1.67
N THR A 36 1.62 -1.44 -0.34
CA THR A 36 0.99 -2.44 0.52
C THR A 36 -0.13 -1.79 1.32
N PHE A 37 -1.20 -2.53 1.58
CA PHE A 37 -2.43 -2.05 2.20
C PHE A 37 -2.86 -2.99 3.31
N GLU A 38 -3.44 -2.45 4.37
CA GLU A 38 -4.18 -3.25 5.35
C GLU A 38 -5.62 -3.41 4.88
N ALA A 39 -6.08 -4.67 4.84
CA ALA A 39 -7.38 -5.01 4.30
C ALA A 39 -8.15 -5.99 5.21
N PHE A 40 -9.47 -5.98 5.02
CA PHE A 40 -10.43 -6.89 5.63
C PHE A 40 -11.47 -7.32 4.61
N ASP A 41 -11.86 -8.59 4.65
CA ASP A 41 -12.99 -9.07 3.85
C ASP A 41 -14.30 -8.87 4.59
N CYS A 42 -15.32 -8.42 3.88
CA CYS A 42 -16.65 -8.31 4.47
C CYS A 42 -17.24 -9.70 4.70
N PRO A 43 -17.65 -10.05 5.93
CA PRO A 43 -18.21 -11.37 6.22
C PRO A 43 -19.59 -11.61 5.57
N HIS A 44 -20.21 -10.58 4.99
CA HIS A 44 -21.51 -10.69 4.36
C HIS A 44 -21.45 -10.90 2.84
N CYS A 45 -20.41 -10.42 2.16
CA CYS A 45 -20.32 -10.48 0.70
C CYS A 45 -18.93 -10.80 0.15
N GLY A 46 -17.92 -10.99 0.99
CA GLY A 46 -16.55 -11.28 0.57
C GLY A 46 -15.80 -10.10 -0.07
N CYS A 47 -16.40 -8.91 -0.18
CA CYS A 47 -15.73 -7.71 -0.70
C CYS A 47 -14.45 -7.41 0.12
N GLN A 48 -13.32 -7.20 -0.55
CA GLN A 48 -12.13 -6.65 0.09
C GLN A 48 -12.37 -5.18 0.44
N ASN A 49 -12.01 -4.77 1.66
CA ASN A 49 -12.02 -3.38 2.10
C ASN A 49 -10.62 -2.98 2.56
N ILE A 50 -9.95 -2.11 1.79
CA ILE A 50 -8.72 -1.45 2.19
C ILE A 50 -9.04 -0.37 3.24
N VAL A 51 -8.37 -0.45 4.39
CA VAL A 51 -8.59 0.45 5.54
C VAL A 51 -7.36 1.29 5.90
N ASN A 52 -6.16 0.90 5.46
CA ASN A 52 -4.95 1.69 5.64
C ASN A 52 -3.95 1.46 4.51
N ILE A 53 -3.09 2.44 4.27
CA ILE A 53 -1.94 2.35 3.36
C ILE A 53 -0.68 2.15 4.22
N ARG A 54 0.22 1.27 3.80
CA ARG A 54 1.57 1.15 4.36
C ARG A 54 2.54 1.77 3.38
N GLU A 55 3.17 2.85 3.80
CA GLU A 55 4.27 3.44 3.05
C GLU A 55 5.47 2.47 3.11
N GLY A 56 6.11 2.28 1.95
CA GLY A 56 7.36 1.52 1.88
C GLY A 56 8.51 2.33 2.45
N GLU A 57 9.62 1.67 2.77
CA GLU A 57 10.85 2.37 3.14
C GLU A 57 11.30 3.27 1.97
N VAL A 58 11.60 4.53 2.29
CA VAL A 58 12.21 5.45 1.33
C VAL A 58 13.66 5.01 1.14
N ILE A 59 13.96 4.48 -0.04
CA ILE A 59 15.36 4.28 -0.46
C ILE A 59 15.82 5.63 -1.01
N GLU A 60 16.50 6.44 -0.19
CA GLU A 60 17.19 7.63 -0.68
C GLU A 60 18.23 7.19 -1.71
N SER A 61 18.01 7.52 -2.97
CA SER A 61 19.01 7.26 -4.01
C SER A 61 20.13 8.29 -3.84
N GLU A 62 21.37 7.83 -3.71
CA GLU A 62 22.59 8.66 -3.60
C GLU A 62 22.85 9.58 -4.81
N ALA A 63 21.92 9.63 -5.79
CA ALA A 63 22.10 10.33 -7.06
C ALA A 63 21.97 11.86 -6.95
N GLU A 64 21.34 12.40 -5.90
CA GLU A 64 21.12 13.85 -5.77
C GLU A 64 22.33 14.62 -5.20
N TRP A 65 23.33 13.96 -4.62
CA TRP A 65 24.49 14.62 -4.02
C TRP A 65 25.61 15.01 -5.01
N ARG A 66 25.53 14.63 -6.29
CA ARG A 66 26.59 14.91 -7.29
C ARG A 66 26.36 16.16 -8.15
N ALA A 67 25.33 16.96 -7.91
CA ALA A 67 25.01 18.14 -8.71
C ALA A 67 25.49 19.48 -8.10
N GLY A 68 26.40 19.45 -7.11
CA GLY A 68 26.75 20.64 -6.32
C GLY A 68 28.21 20.73 -5.90
N THR A 69 29.16 20.42 -6.77
CA THR A 69 30.54 20.93 -6.63
C THR A 69 31.10 21.26 -8.00
N ASN A 70 31.03 22.54 -8.37
CA ASN A 70 32.02 23.21 -9.20
C ASN A 70 32.01 24.67 -8.74
N GLU A 71 32.68 24.90 -7.60
CA GLU A 71 33.37 26.16 -7.38
C GLU A 71 34.65 26.11 -8.22
N GLU A 72 34.74 26.98 -9.23
CA GLU A 72 35.92 27.77 -9.64
C GLU A 72 35.53 28.74 -10.77
#